data_AF-A0A0F9ICU5-F1
#
_entry.id   AF-A0A0F9ICU5-F1
#
_cell.length_a   1.000
_cell.length_b   1.000
_cell.length_c   1.000
_cell.angle_alpha   90.00
_cell.angle_beta   90.00
_cell.angle_gamma   90.00
#
_symmetry.space_group_name_H-M   'P 1'
#
loop_
_entity.id
_entity.type
_entity.pdbx_description
1 polymer ?
#
loop_
_entity_poly.entity_id
_entity_poly.type
_entity_poly.pdbx_seq_one_letter_code
_entity_poly.pdbx_strand_id
1 'polypeptide(L)'
;MTNPMVAQWNGKSLNFASLFSMDYSRRTWQSETTTSGGEVPDEPKIWCPIGLTQFAIWPADAVAGNSLLFDGVATTPVMSADGDFIDIGSDELQSILDYVQHLAAFKEGGQEHENTGLLFKNFLKAAADRNGQLLAHNKFREWMGIDKRERQVPQRRREGVGAR
;
A
#
# COMPACT_ATOMS: atom_id res chain seq x y z
N MET A 1 8.74 1.49 16.24
CA MET A 1 7.64 0.87 15.46
C MET A 1 7.74 1.39 14.04
N THR A 2 8.04 0.53 13.07
CA THR A 2 7.95 0.85 11.65
C THR A 2 6.48 1.02 11.30
N ASN A 3 6.07 2.23 10.93
CA ASN A 3 4.69 2.47 10.54
C ASN A 3 4.39 1.74 9.22
N PRO A 4 3.24 1.04 9.12
CA PRO A 4 2.82 0.33 7.91
C PRO A 4 2.25 1.28 6.84
N MET A 5 2.33 2.59 7.05
CA MET A 5 1.76 3.62 6.16
C MET A 5 2.81 4.65 5.75
N VAL A 6 2.80 5.01 4.46
CA VAL A 6 3.64 6.05 3.85
C VAL A 6 2.71 7.04 3.16
N ALA A 7 2.94 8.34 3.35
CA ALA A 7 2.21 9.39 2.65
C ALA A 7 3.11 10.05 1.61
N GLN A 8 2.55 10.39 0.46
CA GLN A 8 3.23 11.08 -0.63
C GLN A 8 2.45 12.31 -1.07
N TRP A 9 3.15 13.43 -1.23
CA TRP A 9 2.65 14.68 -1.77
C TRP A 9 3.25 14.93 -3.16
N ASN A 10 2.42 14.97 -4.21
CA ASN A 10 2.87 15.15 -5.60
C ASN A 10 4.07 14.23 -5.98
N GLY A 11 4.04 12.97 -5.53
CA GLY A 11 5.09 11.97 -5.77
C GLY A 11 6.33 12.08 -4.87
N LYS A 12 6.36 13.02 -3.91
CA LYS A 12 7.41 13.12 -2.89
C LYS A 12 6.94 12.53 -1.56
N SER A 13 7.73 11.65 -0.95
CA SER A 13 7.40 11.09 0.36
C SER A 13 7.41 12.15 1.47
N LEU A 14 6.39 12.11 2.32
CA LEU A 14 6.28 12.93 3.52
C LEU A 14 6.90 12.20 4.72
N ASN A 15 7.50 12.98 5.61
CA ASN A 15 8.03 12.48 6.87
C ASN A 15 6.88 12.26 7.86
N PHE A 16 6.96 11.15 8.59
CA PHE A 16 6.03 10.87 9.66
C PHE A 16 6.36 11.71 10.90
N ALA A 17 5.35 12.31 11.51
CA ALA A 17 5.42 12.87 12.86
C ALA A 17 4.19 12.47 13.68
N SER A 18 4.33 12.40 15.00
CA SER A 18 3.18 12.26 15.89
C SER A 18 2.59 13.63 16.23
N LEU A 19 1.31 13.66 16.58
CA LEU A 19 0.61 14.90 16.95
C LEU A 19 1.33 15.60 18.11
N PHE A 20 1.72 14.81 19.11
CA PHE A 20 2.50 15.30 20.25
C PHE A 20 3.83 15.94 19.82
N SER A 21 4.55 15.34 18.86
CA SER A 21 5.83 15.91 18.38
C SER A 21 5.63 17.22 17.62
N MET A 22 4.52 17.37 16.89
CA MET A 22 4.17 18.60 16.19
C MET A 22 3.80 19.71 17.18
N ASP A 23 2.93 19.41 18.15
CA ASP A 23 2.52 20.37 19.18
C ASP A 23 3.70 20.83 20.05
N TYR A 24 4.64 19.92 20.37
CA TYR A 24 5.82 20.23 21.17
C TYR A 24 6.87 21.03 20.39
N SER A 25 7.13 20.65 19.13
CA SER A 25 8.18 21.31 18.33
C SER A 25 7.76 22.68 17.81
N ARG A 26 6.46 22.89 17.51
CA ARG A 26 6.00 24.10 16.84
C ARG A 26 4.55 24.45 17.18
N ARG A 27 4.32 25.23 18.24
CA ARG A 27 2.97 25.54 18.77
C ARG A 27 1.95 26.08 17.75
N THR A 28 2.40 26.77 16.69
CA THR A 28 1.54 27.41 15.69
C THR A 28 1.38 26.59 14.41
N TRP A 29 1.88 25.35 14.37
CA TRP A 29 1.89 24.53 13.15
C TRP A 29 0.51 24.37 12.50
N GLN A 30 -0.56 24.33 13.33
CA GLN A 30 -1.93 24.12 12.86
C GLN A 30 -2.48 25.27 12.01
N SER A 31 -1.94 26.49 12.15
CA SER A 31 -2.36 27.67 11.39
C SER A 31 -1.42 28.01 10.24
N GLU A 32 -0.38 27.19 10.02
CA GLU A 32 0.65 27.45 9.03
C GLU A 32 0.30 26.76 7.70
N THR A 33 0.48 27.52 6.62
CA THR A 33 0.22 27.10 5.25
C THR A 33 1.48 27.23 4.40
N THR A 34 1.49 26.66 3.21
CA THR A 34 2.56 26.82 2.22
C THR A 34 2.81 28.28 1.81
N THR A 35 1.92 29.22 2.17
CA THR A 35 2.09 30.66 1.94
C THR A 35 2.50 31.46 3.18
N SER A 36 2.64 30.82 4.35
CA SER A 36 2.93 31.52 5.61
C SER A 36 4.33 32.11 5.68
N GLY A 37 5.26 31.65 4.84
CA GLY A 37 6.63 32.17 4.74
C GLY A 37 7.51 31.95 5.98
N GLY A 38 8.71 32.53 5.97
CA GLY A 38 9.68 32.40 7.06
C GLY A 38 10.32 31.01 7.13
N GLU A 39 10.25 30.36 8.28
CA GLU A 39 10.71 28.96 8.47
C GLU A 39 9.65 27.92 8.10
N VAL A 40 8.49 28.33 7.57
CA VAL A 40 7.47 27.40 7.05
C VAL A 40 7.88 26.99 5.63
N PRO A 41 7.97 25.68 5.33
CA PRO A 41 8.25 25.21 3.97
C PRO A 41 7.17 25.61 2.95
N ASP A 42 7.55 25.79 1.70
CA ASP A 42 6.60 26.09 0.62
C ASP A 42 5.86 24.84 0.08
N GLU A 43 6.18 23.65 0.62
CA GLU A 43 5.51 22.39 0.31
C GLU A 43 5.29 21.57 1.60
N PRO A 44 4.20 20.78 1.71
CA PRO A 44 4.00 19.85 2.81
C PRO A 44 5.19 18.89 2.93
N LYS A 45 5.74 18.75 4.14
CA LYS A 45 6.88 17.86 4.42
C LYS A 45 6.57 16.81 5.47
N ILE A 46 5.57 17.06 6.29
CA ILE A 46 5.21 16.22 7.41
C ILE A 46 3.77 15.78 7.24
N TRP A 47 3.51 14.51 7.57
CA TRP A 47 2.18 14.01 7.78
C TRP A 47 2.07 13.39 9.18
N CYS A 48 0.90 13.54 9.78
CA CYS A 48 0.61 13.09 11.12
C CYS A 48 -0.77 12.41 11.14
N PRO A 49 -0.87 11.10 11.44
CA PRO A 49 -2.16 10.47 11.68
C PRO A 49 -2.73 10.98 13.01
N ILE A 50 -4.03 11.28 13.00
CA ILE A 50 -4.81 11.73 14.16
C ILE A 50 -5.89 10.68 14.40
N GLY A 51 -5.59 9.72 15.27
CA GLY A 51 -6.47 8.58 15.49
C GLY A 51 -6.56 7.68 14.25
N LEU A 52 -7.76 7.15 13.99
CA LEU A 52 -8.01 6.19 12.91
C LEU A 52 -8.62 6.82 11.65
N THR A 53 -9.30 7.96 11.81
CA THR A 53 -10.14 8.54 10.75
C THR A 53 -9.65 9.89 10.27
N GLN A 54 -8.65 10.47 10.93
CA GLN A 54 -8.13 11.77 10.62
C GLN A 54 -6.63 11.73 10.44
N PHE A 55 -6.13 12.68 9.68
CA PHE A 55 -4.72 12.97 9.55
C PHE A 55 -4.56 14.48 9.37
N ALA A 56 -3.36 14.96 9.64
CA ALA A 56 -2.93 16.30 9.33
C ALA A 56 -1.68 16.24 8.46
N ILE A 57 -1.53 17.26 7.61
CA ILE A 57 -0.31 17.52 6.86
C ILE A 57 0.20 18.88 7.27
N TRP A 58 1.53 19.03 7.28
CA TRP A 58 2.15 20.30 7.59
C TRP A 58 3.30 20.61 6.62
N PRO A 59 3.40 21.86 6.16
CA PRO A 59 2.36 22.91 6.22
C PRO A 59 1.10 22.53 5.43
N ALA A 60 -0.03 23.18 5.73
CA ALA A 60 -1.27 22.98 4.99
C ALA A 60 -1.18 23.60 3.57
N ASP A 61 -1.81 22.96 2.59
CA ASP A 61 -1.85 23.49 1.22
C ASP A 61 -2.77 24.71 1.12
N ALA A 62 -2.19 25.88 0.86
CA ALA A 62 -2.94 27.13 0.71
C ALA A 62 -3.76 27.20 -0.58
N VAL A 63 -3.36 26.47 -1.62
CA VAL A 63 -3.92 26.62 -2.98
C VAL A 63 -5.04 25.60 -3.23
N ALA A 64 -5.06 24.49 -2.48
CA ALA A 64 -6.04 23.41 -2.58
C ALA A 64 -6.22 22.91 -4.03
N GLY A 65 -5.28 22.09 -4.48
CA GLY A 65 -5.34 21.48 -5.83
C GLY A 65 -4.35 20.35 -6.06
N ASN A 66 -3.67 19.92 -5.01
CA ASN A 66 -2.61 18.93 -5.06
C ASN A 66 -3.11 17.54 -4.66
N SER A 67 -2.38 16.50 -5.09
CA SER A 67 -2.71 15.12 -4.77
C SER A 67 -1.93 14.61 -3.57
N LEU A 68 -2.64 13.98 -2.64
CA LEU A 68 -2.08 13.27 -1.50
C LEU A 68 -2.39 11.78 -1.64
N LEU A 69 -1.36 10.95 -1.55
CA LEU A 69 -1.48 9.50 -1.69
C LEU A 69 -1.00 8.83 -0.41
N PHE A 70 -1.79 7.89 0.11
CA PHE A 70 -1.44 7.09 1.28
C PHE A 70 -1.31 5.63 0.87
N ASP A 71 -0.12 5.07 1.05
CA ASP A 71 0.14 3.65 0.86
C ASP A 71 0.24 2.98 2.22
N GLY A 72 -0.70 2.08 2.51
CA GLY A 72 -0.75 1.32 3.76
C GLY A 72 -0.85 -0.17 3.53
N VAL A 73 -0.23 -0.98 4.40
CA VAL A 73 -0.59 -2.39 4.55
C VAL A 73 -1.46 -2.57 5.78
N ALA A 74 -2.68 -3.02 5.55
CA ALA A 74 -3.62 -3.43 6.58
C ALA A 74 -3.80 -4.95 6.55
N THR A 75 -4.09 -5.53 7.71
CA THR A 75 -4.53 -6.93 7.78
C THR A 75 -5.94 -7.02 7.19
N THR A 76 -6.18 -7.97 6.29
CA THR A 76 -7.52 -8.23 5.75
C THR A 76 -8.48 -8.53 6.91
N PRO A 77 -9.62 -7.83 7.01
CA PRO A 77 -10.59 -8.09 8.07
C PRO A 77 -11.16 -9.50 7.93
N VAL A 78 -11.32 -10.19 9.07
CA VAL A 78 -11.98 -11.50 9.11
C VAL A 78 -13.48 -11.26 9.17
N MET A 79 -14.19 -11.61 8.09
CA MET A 79 -15.65 -11.56 8.05
C MET A 79 -16.20 -12.74 8.87
N SER A 80 -16.83 -12.45 10.00
CA SER A 80 -17.33 -13.44 10.96
C SER A 80 -18.83 -13.32 11.22
N ALA A 81 -19.43 -12.16 10.94
CA ALA A 81 -20.85 -11.89 11.04
C ALA A 81 -21.46 -11.58 9.67
N ASP A 82 -22.77 -11.84 9.52
CA ASP A 82 -23.51 -11.65 8.26
C ASP A 82 -23.56 -10.18 7.78
N GLY A 83 -23.30 -9.23 8.67
CA GLY A 83 -23.23 -7.80 8.37
C GLY A 83 -21.82 -7.27 8.12
N ASP A 84 -20.82 -8.15 8.04
CA ASP A 84 -19.46 -7.74 7.74
C ASP A 84 -19.32 -7.50 6.24
N PHE A 85 -18.69 -6.37 5.88
CA PHE A 85 -18.42 -6.00 4.50
C PHE A 85 -16.92 -5.77 4.33
N ILE A 86 -16.43 -6.05 3.13
CA ILE A 86 -15.08 -5.70 2.71
C ILE A 86 -15.19 -4.80 1.49
N ASP A 87 -14.47 -3.67 1.52
CA ASP A 87 -14.37 -2.79 0.38
C ASP A 87 -13.42 -3.41 -0.65
N ILE A 88 -13.94 -3.61 -1.87
CA ILE A 88 -13.22 -4.22 -2.98
C ILE A 88 -13.30 -3.28 -4.18
N GLY A 89 -12.23 -3.18 -4.97
CA GLY A 89 -12.25 -2.42 -6.21
C GLY A 89 -13.26 -3.00 -7.21
N SER A 90 -13.90 -2.15 -8.02
CA SER A 90 -14.84 -2.58 -9.07
C SER A 90 -14.22 -3.63 -10.01
N ASP A 91 -12.92 -3.50 -10.27
CA ASP A 91 -12.19 -4.36 -11.19
C ASP A 91 -11.87 -5.74 -10.58
N GLU A 92 -11.74 -5.80 -9.25
CA GLU A 92 -11.46 -7.03 -8.51
C GLU A 92 -12.74 -7.86 -8.34
N LEU A 93 -13.91 -7.21 -8.19
CA LEU A 93 -15.21 -7.85 -7.96
C LEU A 93 -15.55 -8.89 -9.04
N GLN A 94 -15.39 -8.55 -10.32
CA GLN A 94 -15.72 -9.47 -11.42
C GLN A 94 -14.84 -10.73 -11.36
N SER A 95 -13.54 -10.59 -11.06
CA SER A 95 -12.64 -11.74 -10.97
C SER A 95 -13.00 -12.68 -9.82
N ILE A 96 -13.49 -12.14 -8.71
CA ILE A 96 -13.96 -12.92 -7.56
C ILE A 96 -15.25 -13.66 -7.92
N LEU A 97 -16.20 -12.99 -8.58
CA LEU A 97 -17.45 -13.62 -9.03
C LEU A 97 -17.20 -14.75 -10.03
N ASP A 98 -16.27 -14.56 -10.98
CA ASP A 98 -15.85 -15.60 -11.92
C ASP A 98 -15.36 -16.86 -11.18
N TYR A 99 -14.55 -16.69 -10.13
CA TYR A 99 -14.06 -17.81 -9.32
C TYR A 99 -15.16 -18.46 -8.48
N VAL A 100 -16.03 -17.67 -7.86
CA VAL A 100 -17.17 -18.17 -7.09
C VAL A 100 -18.11 -18.99 -7.99
N GLN A 101 -18.36 -18.54 -9.22
CA GLN A 101 -19.16 -19.29 -10.19
C GLN A 101 -18.49 -20.61 -10.58
N HIS A 102 -17.17 -20.62 -10.81
CA HIS A 102 -16.43 -21.85 -11.08
C HIS A 102 -16.52 -22.86 -9.90
N LEU A 103 -16.39 -22.37 -8.66
CA LEU A 103 -16.56 -23.18 -7.46
C LEU A 103 -18.01 -23.67 -7.27
N ALA A 104 -19.00 -22.86 -7.61
CA ALA A 104 -20.40 -23.27 -7.55
C ALA A 104 -20.69 -24.39 -8.56
N ALA A 105 -20.21 -24.24 -9.81
CA ALA A 105 -20.35 -25.23 -10.87
C ALA A 105 -19.62 -26.55 -10.57
N PHE A 106 -18.61 -26.54 -9.68
CA PHE A 106 -17.96 -27.77 -9.20
C PHE A 106 -18.97 -28.76 -8.58
N LYS A 107 -20.06 -28.27 -7.97
CA LYS A 107 -21.11 -29.14 -7.41
C LYS A 107 -21.98 -29.79 -8.48
N GLU A 108 -22.16 -29.14 -9.62
CA GLU A 108 -22.95 -29.66 -10.74
C GLU A 108 -22.16 -30.72 -11.53
N GLY A 109 -20.84 -30.56 -11.59
CA GLY A 109 -19.93 -31.51 -12.21
C GLY A 109 -20.08 -31.60 -13.74
N GLY A 110 -19.30 -32.51 -14.35
CA GLY A 110 -19.39 -32.80 -15.78
C GLY A 110 -19.17 -31.58 -16.67
N GLN A 111 -20.00 -31.46 -17.71
CA GLN A 111 -19.84 -30.46 -18.77
C GLN A 111 -20.04 -29.02 -18.30
N GLU A 112 -20.92 -28.77 -17.32
CA GLU A 112 -21.13 -27.43 -16.77
C GLU A 112 -19.89 -26.92 -16.03
N HIS A 113 -19.22 -27.78 -15.26
CA HIS A 113 -17.95 -27.40 -14.63
C HIS A 113 -16.85 -27.16 -15.67
N GLU A 114 -16.73 -28.02 -16.69
CA GLU A 114 -15.73 -27.85 -17.75
C GLU A 114 -15.92 -26.52 -18.50
N ASN A 115 -17.17 -26.11 -18.74
CA ASN A 115 -17.51 -24.84 -19.39
C ASN A 115 -17.05 -23.61 -18.57
N THR A 116 -16.94 -23.72 -17.24
CA THR A 116 -16.45 -22.63 -16.38
C THR A 116 -14.92 -22.49 -16.32
N GLY A 117 -14.17 -23.31 -17.06
CA GLY A 117 -12.70 -23.26 -17.05
C GLY A 117 -12.11 -21.90 -17.46
N LEU A 118 -12.81 -21.12 -18.27
CA LEU A 118 -12.40 -19.75 -18.61
C LEU A 118 -12.48 -18.80 -17.41
N LEU A 119 -13.53 -18.92 -16.59
CA LEU A 119 -13.74 -18.08 -15.40
C LEU A 119 -12.60 -18.28 -14.39
N PHE A 120 -12.19 -19.53 -14.18
CA PHE A 120 -11.03 -19.84 -13.34
C PHE A 120 -9.74 -19.21 -13.88
N LYS A 121 -9.51 -19.27 -15.20
CA LYS A 121 -8.33 -18.64 -15.82
C LYS A 121 -8.35 -17.12 -15.68
N ASN A 122 -9.52 -16.48 -15.81
CA ASN A 122 -9.66 -15.03 -15.61
C ASN A 122 -9.28 -14.64 -14.18
N PHE A 123 -9.77 -15.39 -13.18
CA PHE A 123 -9.40 -15.17 -11.78
C PHE A 123 -7.89 -15.32 -11.56
N LEU A 124 -7.28 -16.41 -12.06
CA LEU A 124 -5.83 -16.62 -11.93
C LEU A 124 -5.02 -15.50 -12.58
N LYS A 125 -5.46 -15.01 -13.75
CA LYS A 125 -4.82 -13.89 -14.44
C LYS A 125 -4.91 -12.61 -13.60
N ALA A 126 -6.11 -12.25 -13.12
CA ALA A 126 -6.30 -11.07 -12.28
C ALA A 126 -5.48 -11.15 -10.98
N ALA A 127 -5.44 -12.33 -10.34
CA ALA A 127 -4.62 -12.57 -9.16
C ALA A 127 -3.11 -12.43 -9.46
N ALA A 128 -2.65 -12.93 -10.60
CA ALA A 128 -1.26 -12.78 -11.04
C ALA A 128 -0.90 -11.30 -11.31
N ASP A 129 -1.77 -10.57 -12.00
CA ASP A 129 -1.58 -9.14 -12.29
C ASP A 129 -1.53 -8.33 -10.98
N ARG A 130 -2.42 -8.61 -10.03
CA ARG A 130 -2.46 -7.95 -8.72
C ARG A 130 -1.21 -8.27 -7.89
N ASN A 131 -0.79 -9.53 -7.87
CA ASN A 131 0.46 -9.93 -7.23
C ASN A 131 1.66 -9.24 -7.88
N GLY A 132 1.66 -9.07 -9.21
CA GLY A 132 2.68 -8.31 -9.93
C GLY A 132 2.76 -6.85 -9.47
N GLN A 133 1.62 -6.18 -9.32
CA GLN A 133 1.55 -4.81 -8.79
C GLN A 133 2.08 -4.73 -7.34
N LEU A 134 1.66 -5.65 -6.47
CA LEU A 134 2.12 -5.70 -5.09
C LEU A 134 3.62 -5.96 -5.01
N LEU A 135 4.14 -6.90 -5.80
CA LEU A 135 5.56 -7.21 -5.87
C LEU A 135 6.39 -6.10 -6.50
N ALA A 136 5.83 -5.25 -7.36
CA ALA A 136 6.51 -4.06 -7.85
C ALA A 136 6.73 -3.01 -6.74
N HIS A 137 5.95 -3.06 -5.66
CA HIS A 137 6.02 -2.10 -4.58
C HIS A 137 7.16 -2.43 -3.60
N ASN A 138 8.22 -1.61 -3.59
CA ASN A 138 9.41 -1.83 -2.74
C ASN A 138 9.06 -1.99 -1.25
N LYS A 139 8.10 -1.21 -0.73
CA LYS A 139 7.67 -1.32 0.67
C LYS A 139 6.93 -2.62 0.96
N PHE A 140 6.12 -3.09 0.02
CA PHE A 140 5.45 -4.38 0.17
C PHE A 140 6.46 -5.53 0.21
N ARG A 141 7.47 -5.50 -0.66
CA ARG A 141 8.58 -6.48 -0.65
C ARG A 141 9.36 -6.47 0.67
N GLU A 142 9.63 -5.27 1.21
CA GLU A 142 10.29 -5.08 2.51
C GLU A 142 9.46 -5.68 3.65
N TRP A 143 8.16 -5.38 3.70
CA TRP A 143 7.23 -5.87 4.72
C TRP A 143 7.00 -7.39 4.65
N MET A 144 6.88 -7.94 3.45
CA MET A 144 6.76 -9.39 3.24
C MET A 144 8.09 -10.14 3.44
N GLY A 145 9.19 -9.42 3.66
CA GLY A 145 10.51 -10.01 3.89
C GLY A 145 11.12 -10.70 2.65
N ILE A 146 10.61 -10.41 1.46
CA ILE A 146 11.06 -11.01 0.20
C ILE A 146 12.51 -10.60 -0.10
N ASP A 147 12.84 -9.34 0.12
CA ASP A 147 14.19 -8.78 -0.14
C ASP A 147 15.27 -9.30 0.83
N LYS A 148 14.87 -9.83 1.99
CA LYS A 148 15.83 -10.36 2.97
C LYS A 148 16.46 -11.67 2.52
N ARG A 149 15.81 -12.42 1.62
CA ARG A 149 16.34 -13.69 1.09
C ARG A 149 17.44 -13.48 0.06
N GLU A 150 17.35 -12.46 -0.79
CA GLU A 150 18.39 -12.17 -1.80
C GLU A 150 19.70 -11.66 -1.17
N ARG A 151 19.62 -10.90 -0.06
CA ARG A 151 20.81 -10.42 0.66
C ARG A 151 21.60 -11.51 1.39
N GLN A 152 21.02 -12.69 1.59
CA GLN A 152 21.69 -13.81 2.27
C GLN A 152 22.53 -14.68 1.36
N VAL A 153 22.53 -14.45 0.04
CA VAL A 153 23.49 -15.14 -0.85
C VAL A 153 24.87 -14.55 -0.57
N PRO A 154 25.84 -15.33 -0.02
CA PRO A 154 27.16 -14.82 0.23
C PRO A 154 27.76 -14.36 -1.10
N GLN A 155 28.13 -13.07 -1.19
CA GLN A 155 28.91 -12.58 -2.32
C GLN A 155 30.15 -13.47 -2.40
N ARG A 156 30.25 -14.30 -3.43
CA ARG A 156 31.46 -15.07 -3.72
C ARG A 156 32.57 -14.04 -3.88
N ARG A 157 33.39 -13.90 -2.84
CA ARG A 157 34.61 -13.12 -2.86
C ARG A 157 35.41 -13.67 -4.03
N ARG A 158 35.58 -12.87 -5.10
CA ARG A 158 36.52 -13.21 -6.18
C ARG A 158 37.89 -13.25 -5.54
N GLU A 159 38.35 -14.43 -5.16
CA GLU A 159 39.74 -14.65 -4.78
C GLU A 159 40.59 -14.24 -5.98
N GLY A 160 41.51 -13.30 -5.74
CA GLY A 160 42.42 -12.80 -6.75
C GLY A 160 43.18 -13.98 -7.34
N VAL A 161 42.99 -14.21 -8.64
CA VAL A 161 43.82 -15.11 -9.43
C VAL A 161 45.24 -14.55 -9.34
N GLY A 162 46.09 -15.23 -8.58
CA GLY A 162 47.49 -14.87 -8.42
C GLY A 162 48.17 -14.79 -9.77
N ALA A 163 48.73 -13.63 -10.09
CA ALA A 163 49.68 -13.47 -11.17
C ALA A 163 50.94 -14.27 -10.80
N ARG A 164 51.21 -15.32 -11.58
CA ARG A 164 52.51 -15.98 -11.66
C ARG A 164 53.27 -15.38 -12.83
#